data_AF-A0A0G1CQ89-F1
#
_entry.id   AF-A0A0G1CQ89-F1
#
_cell.length_a   1.000
_cell.length_b   1.000
_cell.length_c   1.000
_cell.angle_alpha   90.00
_cell.angle_beta   90.00
_cell.angle_gamma   90.00
#
_symmetry.space_group_name_H-M   'P 1'
#
loop_
_entity.id
_entity.type
_entity.pdbx_description
1 polymer ?
#
loop_
_entity_poly.entity_id
_entity_poly.type
_entity_poly.pdbx_seq_one_letter_code
_entity_poly.pdbx_strand_id
1 'polypeptide(L)' 'MNEEVNFMKCPKCKGEMEEGVIFDRGHLNVLSTQKFGTGIKGMLFRKIENEKNILSYRCKSCGYLESYAK' A
#
# COMPACT_ATOMS: atom_id res chain seq x y z
N MET A 1 25.40 14.41 5.06
CA MET A 1 24.73 14.63 3.78
C MET A 1 23.53 13.72 3.76
N ASN A 2 22.35 14.27 4.01
CA ASN A 2 21.12 13.48 4.06
C ASN A 2 20.70 13.23 2.62
N GLU A 3 20.91 12.01 2.13
CA GLU A 3 20.29 11.59 0.87
C GLU A 3 18.78 11.57 1.09
N GLU A 4 18.10 12.62 0.66
CA GLU A 4 16.66 12.60 0.47
C GLU A 4 16.38 11.53 -0.60
N VAL A 5 15.94 10.36 -0.14
CA VAL A 5 15.48 9.28 -1.01
C VAL A 5 14.33 9.85 -1.84
N ASN A 6 14.59 10.12 -3.11
CA ASN A 6 13.59 10.62 -4.04
C ASN A 6 12.67 9.45 -4.44
N PHE A 7 11.69 9.17 -3.59
CA PHE A 7 10.65 8.13 -3.77
C PHE A 7 9.82 8.30 -5.06
N MET A 8 10.03 9.39 -5.82
CA MET A 8 9.29 9.69 -7.04
C MET A 8 9.80 8.93 -8.29
N LYS A 9 10.91 8.20 -8.19
CA LYS A 9 11.51 7.49 -9.34
C LYS A 9 11.49 5.98 -9.18
N CYS A 10 11.00 5.29 -10.21
CA CYS A 10 10.92 3.84 -10.25
C CYS A 10 12.31 3.20 -10.10
N PRO A 11 12.52 2.29 -9.14
CA PRO A 11 13.84 1.67 -8.94
C PRO A 11 14.24 0.76 -10.10
N LYS A 12 13.27 0.27 -10.90
CA LYS A 12 13.50 -0.66 -12.01
C LYS A 12 13.86 0.03 -13.33
N CYS A 13 13.17 1.10 -13.71
CA CYS A 13 13.36 1.76 -15.00
C CYS A 13 13.62 3.27 -14.92
N LYS A 14 13.71 3.83 -13.69
CA LYS A 14 13.88 5.27 -13.41
C LYS A 14 12.75 6.17 -13.95
N GLY A 15 11.63 5.57 -14.37
CA GLY A 15 10.41 6.27 -14.79
C GLY A 15 9.71 6.97 -13.62
N GLU A 16 8.74 7.83 -13.96
CA GLU A 16 7.89 8.52 -12.99
C GLU A 16 6.93 7.55 -12.28
N MET A 17 6.73 7.77 -10.99
CA MET A 17 5.78 7.03 -10.15
C MET A 17 4.50 7.84 -9.96
N GLU A 18 3.34 7.18 -9.96
CA GLU A 18 2.04 7.74 -9.58
C GLU A 18 1.55 7.15 -8.26
N GLU A 19 1.03 7.99 -7.38
CA GLU A 19 0.40 7.55 -6.14
C GLU A 19 -1.00 6.96 -6.41
N GLY A 20 -1.37 5.92 -5.67
CA GLY A 20 -2.67 5.29 -5.76
C GLY A 20 -2.99 4.42 -4.55
N VAL A 21 -4.19 3.85 -4.57
CA VAL A 21 -4.67 2.89 -3.56
C VAL A 21 -5.06 1.58 -4.22
N ILE A 22 -4.80 0.48 -3.53
CA ILE A 22 -5.28 -0.84 -3.94
C ILE A 22 -6.62 -1.08 -3.26
N PHE A 23 -7.65 -1.31 -4.07
CA PHE A 23 -8.96 -1.69 -3.56
C PHE A 23 -9.05 -3.19 -3.39
N ASP A 24 -9.68 -3.61 -2.30
CA ASP A 24 -10.06 -4.98 -2.02
C ASP A 24 -11.56 -5.05 -1.77
N ARG A 25 -12.13 -6.25 -1.91
CA ARG A 25 -13.52 -6.52 -1.54
C ARG A 25 -13.53 -7.08 -0.13
N GLY A 26 -13.88 -6.22 0.82
CA GLY A 26 -14.03 -6.61 2.21
C GLY A 26 -15.27 -7.49 2.45
N HIS A 27 -15.55 -7.70 3.73
CA HIS A 27 -16.75 -8.43 4.17
C HIS A 27 -18.02 -7.80 3.54
N LEU A 28 -18.94 -8.65 3.07
CA LEU A 28 -20.16 -8.25 2.34
C LEU A 28 -19.90 -7.52 1.01
N ASN A 29 -18.75 -7.75 0.36
CA ASN A 29 -18.36 -7.10 -0.91
C ASN A 29 -18.27 -5.56 -0.83
N VAL A 30 -18.08 -5.00 0.37
CA VAL A 30 -17.86 -3.56 0.51
C VAL A 30 -16.49 -3.21 -0.07
N LEU A 31 -16.45 -2.19 -0.94
CA LEU A 31 -15.21 -1.67 -1.49
C LEU A 31 -14.41 -1.00 -0.35
N SER A 32 -13.21 -1.50 -0.10
CA SER A 32 -12.32 -0.96 0.92
C SER A 32 -10.90 -0.85 0.38
N THR A 33 -10.13 0.13 0.85
CA THR A 33 -8.68 0.14 0.60
C THR A 33 -8.00 -0.97 1.40
N GLN A 34 -6.94 -1.55 0.86
CA GLN A 34 -6.14 -2.51 1.63
C GLN A 34 -5.52 -1.85 2.86
N LYS A 35 -5.43 -2.65 3.93
CA LYS A 35 -4.79 -2.28 5.19
C LYS A 35 -3.75 -3.32 5.55
N PHE A 36 -2.68 -2.85 6.17
CA PHE A 36 -1.67 -3.72 6.76
C PHE A 36 -2.02 -3.99 8.22
N GLY A 37 -1.73 -5.19 8.70
CA GLY A 37 -1.81 -5.53 10.12
C GLY A 37 -0.87 -6.68 10.45
N THR A 38 -0.47 -6.77 11.71
CA THR A 38 0.44 -7.81 12.19
C THR A 38 -0.28 -9.08 12.62
N GLY A 39 -1.62 -9.08 12.63
CA GLY A 39 -2.44 -10.21 13.02
C GLY A 39 -3.93 -9.87 13.05
N ILE A 40 -4.76 -10.88 13.26
CA ILE A 40 -6.21 -10.76 13.40
C ILE A 40 -6.61 -11.27 14.79
N LYS A 41 -7.36 -10.47 15.54
CA LYS A 41 -7.86 -10.79 16.89
C LYS A 41 -9.34 -10.48 17.07
N GLY A 42 -9.85 -10.88 18.24
CA GLY A 42 -11.23 -10.65 18.67
C GLY A 42 -12.18 -11.80 18.34
N MET A 43 -13.32 -11.84 19.04
CA MET A 43 -14.38 -12.80 18.74
C MET A 43 -14.84 -12.58 17.30
N LEU A 44 -14.80 -13.64 16.47
CA LEU A 44 -15.10 -13.61 15.03
C LEU A 44 -14.07 -12.90 14.13
N PHE A 45 -12.80 -12.76 14.54
CA PHE A 45 -11.73 -12.24 13.67
C PHE A 45 -11.98 -10.81 13.13
N ARG A 46 -12.69 -9.98 13.90
CA ARG A 46 -13.14 -8.65 13.48
C ARG A 46 -12.15 -7.51 13.71
N LYS A 47 -11.01 -7.76 14.34
CA LYS A 47 -10.03 -6.72 14.68
C LYS A 47 -8.67 -7.01 14.07
N ILE A 48 -8.11 -6.04 13.37
CA ILE A 48 -6.75 -6.08 12.85
C ILE A 48 -5.81 -5.46 13.88
N GLU A 49 -4.69 -6.13 14.16
CA GLU A 49 -3.66 -5.62 15.07
C GLU A 49 -2.68 -4.71 14.33
N ASN A 50 -2.29 -3.61 15.00
CA ASN A 50 -1.36 -2.61 14.45
C ASN A 50 -1.77 -2.16 13.03
N GLU A 51 -3.07 -1.90 12.87
CA GLU A 51 -3.66 -1.54 11.59
C GLU A 51 -3.02 -0.26 11.03
N LYS A 52 -2.55 -0.33 9.78
CA LYS A 52 -1.98 0.80 9.03
C LYS A 52 -2.63 0.90 7.66
N ASN A 53 -2.78 2.12 7.16
CA ASN A 53 -3.21 2.33 5.79
C ASN A 53 -2.06 2.00 4.83
N ILE A 54 -2.38 1.36 3.71
CA ILE A 54 -1.41 1.11 2.65
C ILE A 54 -1.52 2.24 1.62
N LEU A 55 -0.39 2.88 1.36
CA LEU A 55 -0.21 3.80 0.24
C LEU A 55 0.65 3.13 -0.82
N SER A 56 0.19 3.14 -2.07
CA SER A 56 0.90 2.48 -3.17
C SER A 56 1.37 3.48 -4.21
N TYR A 57 2.49 3.16 -4.84
CA TYR A 57 3.03 3.89 -5.98
C TYR A 57 3.22 2.93 -7.14
N ARG A 58 2.74 3.31 -8.32
CA ARG A 58 2.89 2.55 -9.55
C ARG A 58 3.77 3.31 -10.53
N CYS A 59 4.72 2.64 -11.16
CA CYS A 59 5.46 3.25 -12.26
C CYS A 59 4.57 3.39 -13.49
N LYS A 60 4.43 4.61 -14.00
CA LYS A 60 3.67 4.90 -15.23
C LYS A 60 4.24 4.20 -16.47
N SER A 61 5.54 3.89 -16.47
CA SER A 61 6.25 3.32 -17.62
C SER A 61 6.29 1.80 -17.63
N CYS A 62 6.75 1.17 -16.53
CA CYS A 62 6.97 -0.29 -16.51
C CYS A 62 6.00 -1.06 -15.60
N GLY A 63 5.12 -0.37 -14.88
CA GLY A 63 4.13 -1.00 -14.00
C GLY A 63 4.68 -1.55 -12.68
N TYR A 64 5.96 -1.33 -12.35
CA TYR A 64 6.49 -1.67 -11.02
C TYR A 64 5.63 -1.02 -9.93
N LEU A 65 5.26 -1.81 -8.92
CA LEU A 65 4.40 -1.39 -7.82
C LEU A 65 5.15 -1.50 -6.51
N GLU A 66 5.05 -0.47 -5.68
CA GLU A 66 5.61 -0.42 -4.34
C GLU A 66 4.56 0.08 -3.35
N SER A 67 4.49 -0.52 -2.17
CA SER A 67 3.44 -0.24 -1.17
C SER A 67 4.06 -0.01 0.20
N TYR A 68 3.58 1.01 0.91
CA TYR A 68 4.05 1.40 2.23
C TYR A 68 2.91 1.39 3.25
N ALA A 69 3.11 0.72 4.37
CA ALA A 69 2.21 0.79 5.52
C ALA A 69 2.58 2.00 6.40
N LYS A 70 1.77 3.06 6.36
CA LYS A 70 1.97 4.29 7.14
C LYS A 70 1.17 4.25 8.44
#